data_AF-A0A8B6FRA7-F1
#
_entry.id   AF-A0A8B6FRA7-F1
#
_cell.length_a   1.000
_cell.length_b   1.000
_cell.length_c   1.000
_cell.angle_alpha   90.00
_cell.angle_beta   90.00
_cell.angle_gamma   90.00
#
_symmetry.space_group_name_H-M   'P 1'
#
loop_
_entity.id
_entity.type
_entity.pdbx_description
1 polymer ?
#
loop_
_entity_poly.entity_id
_entity_poly.type
_entity_poly.pdbx_seq_one_letter_code
_entity_poly.pdbx_strand_id
1 'polypeptide(L)'
;MNRFCNELDIKQMKAFGDLLSSVFEEKIKDVDLHDTTFLLNYSLAWKPFPTYIKMYNNNIHANCLRKKCKDSLTLFYQCLKHVVDTLISGNILVGNLLLVKEKQESLSTIVKEMDVDHALFIKAVELRSAEYDAYQQCERNLKQFIYLCHRCEANTEHLEDAMQRFKDDGSTKLNRICQTADIKKGIKKYRPKIIAFEVDKQILELLPEIISCSKGIFFLTMWDKYGKQVVQKMNRQLEVAEIIEHVWIPAKQEFKNLVKTLKSGDIMFREFDIICGKYAVDNLRKELKLIEGGKDEKWIGQRIDQMEKYKNLQNYGKGAEIIIEVFREFQLKGNFKPIQDIFEMTKGGQDFPMNKLKPKLMKQCAVLKNIDGKKIKCLVKFKDSKPLIDWLREKMPEGLKELKVFVDLAYISTGDDGMEIAKVTCFQSAAIGYAPLIFNLDTDCNYKDFLERCDEVWNALDSNPNLPKELESTCQQLEWLKIVEKSHGSVEVTSLAQAEAINYDGTYHIGVRKDSIHEEQQLVCDIMSFKTR
;
A
#
# COMPACT_ATOMS: atom_id res chain seq x y z
N MET A 1 -29.37 42.17 28.81
CA MET A 1 -30.20 42.91 27.84
C MET A 1 -31.64 42.37 27.74
N ASN A 2 -31.89 41.06 27.57
CA ASN A 2 -33.26 40.52 27.41
C ASN A 2 -34.25 40.70 28.59
N ARG A 3 -33.77 40.88 29.83
CA ARG A 3 -34.66 41.12 30.99
C ARG A 3 -35.03 42.59 31.22
N PHE A 4 -34.36 43.54 30.55
CA PHE A 4 -34.51 44.96 30.88
C PHE A 4 -35.60 45.70 30.09
N CYS A 5 -36.11 45.17 28.97
CA CYS A 5 -37.05 45.93 28.14
C CYS A 5 -38.53 45.73 28.50
N ASN A 6 -38.91 44.70 29.26
CA ASN A 6 -40.33 44.37 29.49
C ASN A 6 -40.94 45.04 30.72
N GLU A 7 -40.15 45.76 31.53
CA GLU A 7 -40.58 46.36 32.83
C GLU A 7 -40.37 47.88 32.91
N LEU A 8 -40.01 48.55 31.81
CA LEU A 8 -39.68 49.99 31.79
C LEU A 8 -40.88 50.86 31.44
N ASP A 9 -41.04 52.00 32.13
CA ASP A 9 -41.92 53.11 31.72
C ASP A 9 -41.46 53.66 30.34
N ILE A 10 -42.41 54.13 29.53
CA ILE A 10 -42.23 54.83 28.24
C ILE A 10 -41.09 55.87 28.29
N LYS A 11 -40.93 56.63 29.38
CA LYS A 11 -39.81 57.58 29.54
C LYS A 11 -38.45 56.89 29.61
N GLN A 12 -38.36 55.78 30.34
CA GLN A 12 -37.14 54.99 30.47
C GLN A 12 -36.82 54.24 29.17
N MET A 13 -37.84 53.76 28.45
CA MET A 13 -37.69 53.17 27.12
C MET A 13 -37.11 54.15 26.09
N LYS A 14 -37.52 55.43 26.14
CA LYS A 14 -37.01 56.46 25.22
C LYS A 14 -35.54 56.78 25.49
N ALA A 15 -35.14 56.97 26.75
CA ALA A 15 -33.73 57.19 27.11
C ALA A 15 -32.84 55.99 26.73
N PHE A 16 -33.35 54.77 26.90
CA PHE A 16 -32.66 53.55 26.49
C PHE A 16 -32.52 53.43 24.96
N GLY A 17 -33.58 53.76 24.21
CA GLY A 17 -33.57 53.81 22.74
C GLY A 17 -32.59 54.84 22.19
N ASP A 18 -32.45 55.99 22.84
CA ASP A 18 -31.46 57.01 22.49
C ASP A 18 -30.02 56.55 22.70
N LEU A 19 -29.74 55.89 23.84
CA LEU A 19 -28.42 55.32 24.12
C LEU A 19 -28.06 54.24 23.08
N LEU A 20 -28.97 53.31 22.80
CA LEU A 20 -28.75 52.27 21.81
C LEU A 20 -28.56 52.82 20.40
N SER A 21 -29.32 53.86 20.03
CA SER A 21 -29.16 54.56 18.76
C SER A 21 -27.78 55.20 18.67
N SER A 22 -27.31 55.85 19.73
CA SER A 22 -25.96 56.44 19.77
C SER A 22 -24.86 55.38 19.62
N VAL A 23 -24.98 54.24 20.32
CA VAL A 23 -24.01 53.14 20.22
C VAL A 23 -24.00 52.55 18.81
N PHE A 24 -25.18 52.35 18.22
CA PHE A 24 -25.32 51.82 16.87
C PHE A 24 -24.72 52.77 15.84
N GLU A 25 -25.14 54.04 15.85
CA GLU A 25 -24.69 55.09 14.93
C GLU A 25 -23.17 55.29 14.97
N GLU A 26 -22.56 55.25 16.16
CA GLU A 26 -21.09 55.32 16.30
C GLU A 26 -20.42 54.06 15.74
N LYS A 27 -21.03 52.88 15.96
CA LYS A 27 -20.47 51.62 15.48
C LYS A 27 -20.54 51.43 13.97
N ILE A 28 -21.48 52.08 13.30
CA ILE A 28 -21.65 52.02 11.84
C ILE A 28 -21.09 53.24 11.10
N LYS A 29 -20.37 54.14 11.79
CA LYS A 29 -19.92 55.43 11.25
C LYS A 29 -19.02 55.29 10.02
N ASP A 30 -18.16 54.28 10.01
CA ASP A 30 -17.21 53.99 8.92
C ASP A 30 -17.68 52.82 8.03
N VAL A 31 -18.96 52.47 8.11
CA VAL A 31 -19.54 51.35 7.34
C VAL A 31 -20.11 51.86 6.04
N ASP A 32 -19.68 51.27 4.93
CA ASP A 32 -20.35 51.46 3.64
C ASP A 32 -21.70 50.74 3.65
N LEU A 33 -22.78 51.52 3.70
CA LEU A 33 -24.14 51.01 3.71
C LEU A 33 -24.64 50.57 2.33
N HIS A 34 -23.83 50.71 1.28
CA HIS A 34 -24.14 50.23 -0.07
C HIS A 34 -23.53 48.87 -0.39
N ASP A 35 -22.53 48.41 0.38
CA ASP A 35 -21.93 47.09 0.21
C ASP A 35 -22.74 46.03 0.97
N THR A 36 -23.55 45.27 0.23
CA THR A 36 -24.38 44.18 0.79
C THR A 36 -23.57 43.06 1.44
N THR A 37 -22.35 42.80 0.95
CA THR A 37 -21.47 41.76 1.52
C THR A 37 -20.93 42.22 2.87
N PHE A 38 -20.52 43.49 2.94
CA PHE A 38 -20.08 44.09 4.19
C PHE A 38 -21.23 44.15 5.22
N LEU A 39 -22.43 44.60 4.81
CA LEU A 39 -23.62 44.64 5.66
C LEU A 39 -23.95 43.27 6.26
N LEU A 40 -23.93 42.22 5.43
CA LEU A 40 -24.15 40.84 5.89
C LEU A 40 -23.06 40.43 6.87
N ASN A 41 -21.79 40.57 6.51
CA ASN A 41 -20.68 40.15 7.35
C ASN A 41 -20.66 40.87 8.72
N TYR A 42 -20.95 42.17 8.72
CA TYR A 42 -21.05 43.00 9.90
C TYR A 42 -22.19 42.55 10.83
N SER A 43 -23.38 42.33 10.25
CA SER A 43 -24.56 41.81 10.97
C SER A 43 -24.25 40.49 11.69
N LEU A 44 -23.53 39.60 11.01
CA LEU A 44 -23.19 38.27 11.51
C LEU A 44 -22.05 38.27 12.54
N ALA A 45 -21.18 39.28 12.53
CA ALA A 45 -20.05 39.40 13.44
C ALA A 45 -20.41 40.09 14.76
N TRP A 46 -21.38 41.01 14.76
CA TRP A 46 -21.67 41.84 15.92
C TRP A 46 -22.68 41.18 16.87
N LYS A 47 -22.19 40.62 17.98
CA LYS A 47 -23.01 39.84 18.95
C LYS A 47 -24.31 40.51 19.45
N PRO A 48 -24.37 41.83 19.71
CA PRO A 48 -25.61 42.52 20.12
C PRO A 48 -26.62 42.72 18.98
N PHE A 49 -26.23 42.52 17.72
CA PHE A 49 -27.06 42.83 16.54
C PHE A 49 -28.47 42.19 16.53
N PRO A 50 -28.68 40.94 16.98
CA PRO A 50 -30.03 40.38 17.11
C PRO A 50 -30.96 41.22 17.99
N THR A 51 -30.42 41.88 19.02
CA THR A 51 -31.20 42.76 19.91
C THR A 51 -31.69 44.01 19.17
N TYR A 52 -30.88 44.55 18.26
CA TYR A 52 -31.27 45.68 17.41
C TYR A 52 -32.38 45.28 16.42
N ILE A 53 -32.30 44.10 15.82
CA ILE A 53 -33.35 43.57 14.94
C ILE A 53 -34.66 43.33 15.72
N LYS A 54 -34.58 42.75 16.92
CA LYS A 54 -35.73 42.59 17.82
C LYS A 54 -36.41 43.92 18.17
N MET A 55 -35.62 44.96 18.45
CA MET A 55 -36.15 46.29 18.74
C MET A 55 -36.76 46.94 17.51
N TYR A 56 -36.14 46.79 16.34
CA TYR A 56 -36.64 47.31 15.07
C TYR A 56 -37.98 46.68 14.67
N ASN A 57 -38.14 45.37 14.86
CA ASN A 57 -39.39 44.67 14.50
C ASN A 57 -40.54 44.88 15.49
N ASN A 58 -40.26 45.39 16.69
CA ASN A 58 -41.31 45.74 17.65
C ASN A 58 -41.74 47.20 17.46
N ASN A 59 -42.97 47.42 16.97
CA ASN A 59 -43.50 48.76 16.67
C ASN A 59 -43.38 49.77 17.83
N ILE A 60 -43.48 49.32 19.08
CA ILE A 60 -43.37 50.20 20.27
C ILE A 60 -41.90 50.58 20.50
N HIS A 61 -40.99 49.60 20.48
CA HIS A 61 -39.57 49.83 20.72
C HIS A 61 -38.88 50.56 19.56
N ALA A 62 -39.30 50.27 18.32
CA ALA A 62 -38.84 50.95 17.14
C ALA A 62 -39.05 52.46 17.30
N ASN A 63 -40.22 52.90 17.77
CA ASN A 63 -40.53 54.32 17.97
C ASN A 63 -39.58 55.05 18.94
N CYS A 64 -38.90 54.34 19.84
CA CYS A 64 -37.89 54.89 20.75
C CYS A 64 -36.51 55.09 20.10
N LEU A 65 -36.25 54.58 18.90
CA LEU A 65 -34.98 54.75 18.18
C LEU A 65 -34.93 56.07 17.41
N ARG A 66 -33.73 56.64 17.26
CA ARG A 66 -33.49 57.82 16.42
C ARG A 66 -33.76 57.51 14.95
N LYS A 67 -34.15 58.53 14.19
CA LYS A 67 -34.45 58.40 12.75
C LYS A 67 -33.27 57.80 11.97
N LYS A 68 -32.06 58.35 12.14
CA LYS A 68 -30.85 57.85 11.46
C LYS A 68 -30.58 56.37 11.75
N CYS A 69 -30.61 55.98 13.04
CA CYS A 69 -30.52 54.58 13.45
C CYS A 69 -31.57 53.67 12.76
N LYS A 70 -32.85 54.09 12.72
CA LYS A 70 -33.92 53.35 12.01
C LYS A 70 -33.65 53.19 10.53
N ASP A 71 -33.22 54.26 9.87
CA ASP A 71 -32.96 54.27 8.43
C ASP A 71 -31.83 53.28 8.11
N SER A 72 -30.74 53.28 8.89
CA SER A 72 -29.65 52.31 8.75
C SER A 72 -30.08 50.87 9.08
N LEU A 73 -30.83 50.64 10.16
CA LEU A 73 -31.36 49.32 10.51
C LEU A 73 -32.27 48.75 9.43
N THR A 74 -33.02 49.61 8.73
CA THR A 74 -33.86 49.22 7.60
C THR A 74 -33.00 48.63 6.47
N LEU A 75 -31.86 49.25 6.15
CA LEU A 75 -30.94 48.73 5.12
C LEU A 75 -30.36 47.36 5.51
N PHE A 76 -29.91 47.21 6.77
CA PHE A 76 -29.43 45.92 7.25
C PHE A 76 -30.52 44.84 7.22
N TYR A 77 -31.73 45.17 7.67
CA TYR A 77 -32.86 44.24 7.67
C TYR A 77 -33.23 43.82 6.25
N GLN A 78 -33.28 44.76 5.30
CA GLN A 78 -33.52 44.46 3.88
C GLN A 78 -32.44 43.55 3.30
N CYS A 79 -31.17 43.81 3.61
CA CYS A 79 -30.05 42.96 3.21
C CYS A 79 -30.21 41.53 3.76
N LEU A 80 -30.48 41.38 5.06
CA LEU A 80 -30.69 40.07 5.69
C LEU A 80 -31.90 39.33 5.11
N LYS A 81 -33.02 40.04 4.93
CA LYS A 81 -34.24 39.48 4.33
C LYS A 81 -33.97 38.98 2.92
N HIS A 82 -33.26 39.77 2.11
CA HIS A 82 -32.84 39.37 0.76
C HIS A 82 -31.98 38.10 0.77
N VAL A 83 -31.02 37.97 1.70
CA VAL A 83 -30.19 36.76 1.84
C VAL A 83 -31.07 35.54 2.19
N VAL A 84 -32.03 35.70 3.10
CA VAL A 84 -32.93 34.60 3.47
C VAL A 84 -33.88 34.23 2.31
N ASP A 85 -34.42 35.20 1.60
CA ASP A 85 -35.30 34.98 0.44
C ASP A 85 -34.55 34.28 -0.70
N THR A 86 -33.28 34.65 -0.93
CA THR A 86 -32.42 34.02 -1.94
C THR A 86 -31.97 32.61 -1.54
N LEU A 87 -31.78 32.32 -0.24
CA LEU A 87 -31.59 30.95 0.26
C LEU A 87 -32.81 30.07 -0.05
N ILE A 88 -34.01 30.54 0.30
CA ILE A 88 -35.26 29.80 0.12
C ILE A 88 -35.53 29.56 -1.37
N SER A 89 -35.35 30.58 -2.21
CA SER A 89 -35.57 30.48 -3.67
C SER A 89 -34.45 29.76 -4.43
N GLY A 90 -33.27 29.56 -3.84
CA GLY A 90 -32.13 28.90 -4.49
C GLY A 90 -31.28 29.80 -5.38
N ASN A 91 -31.45 31.12 -5.28
CA ASN A 91 -30.76 32.11 -6.11
C ASN A 91 -29.63 32.83 -5.35
N ILE A 92 -29.25 32.34 -4.17
CA ILE A 92 -28.20 32.93 -3.34
C ILE A 92 -26.84 32.94 -4.06
N LEU A 93 -26.08 34.03 -3.88
CA LEU A 93 -24.67 34.11 -4.27
C LEU A 93 -23.82 33.15 -3.42
N VAL A 94 -22.90 32.43 -4.04
CA VAL A 94 -22.07 31.45 -3.32
C VAL A 94 -21.29 32.10 -2.18
N GLY A 95 -20.70 33.29 -2.38
CA GLY A 95 -19.98 34.01 -1.33
C GLY A 95 -20.86 34.25 -0.10
N ASN A 96 -22.13 34.63 -0.30
CA ASN A 96 -23.09 34.78 0.79
C ASN A 96 -23.44 33.43 1.43
N LEU A 97 -23.61 32.36 0.65
CA LEU A 97 -23.86 31.02 1.18
C LEU A 97 -22.68 30.53 2.05
N LEU A 98 -21.44 30.79 1.64
CA LEU A 98 -20.25 30.45 2.41
C LEU A 98 -20.19 31.21 3.75
N LEU A 99 -20.46 32.52 3.74
CA LEU A 99 -20.57 33.31 4.96
C LEU A 99 -21.69 32.81 5.88
N VAL A 100 -22.84 32.42 5.31
CA VAL A 100 -23.96 31.84 6.05
C VAL A 100 -23.58 30.50 6.67
N LYS A 101 -22.86 29.63 5.94
CA LYS A 101 -22.38 28.34 6.41
C LYS A 101 -21.37 28.51 7.55
N GLU A 102 -20.46 29.47 7.44
CA GLU A 102 -19.46 29.79 8.46
C GLU A 102 -20.11 30.37 9.74
N LYS A 103 -21.08 31.29 9.59
CA LYS A 103 -21.70 32.04 10.71
C LYS A 103 -23.16 31.65 10.92
N GLN A 104 -23.49 30.38 10.74
CA GLN A 104 -24.86 29.86 10.77
C GLN A 104 -25.58 30.16 12.09
N GLU A 105 -24.88 30.02 13.23
CA GLU A 105 -25.45 30.30 14.55
C GLU A 105 -25.85 31.77 14.71
N SER A 106 -24.97 32.70 14.32
CA SER A 106 -25.24 34.14 14.35
C SER A 106 -26.47 34.48 13.51
N LEU A 107 -26.53 34.02 12.26
CA LEU A 107 -27.68 34.30 11.40
C LEU A 107 -28.95 33.66 11.97
N SER A 108 -28.87 32.44 12.50
CA SER A 108 -30.00 31.76 13.13
C SER A 108 -30.59 32.56 14.29
N THR A 109 -29.75 33.19 15.14
CA THR A 109 -30.25 34.08 16.20
C THR A 109 -30.92 35.34 15.67
N ILE A 110 -30.43 35.90 14.56
CA ILE A 110 -31.01 37.07 13.92
C ILE A 110 -32.37 36.71 13.29
N VAL A 111 -32.43 35.61 12.54
CA VAL A 111 -33.65 35.16 11.84
C VAL A 111 -34.80 34.86 12.81
N LYS A 112 -34.51 34.38 14.04
CA LYS A 112 -35.54 34.20 15.09
C LYS A 112 -36.26 35.50 15.47
N GLU A 113 -35.56 36.62 15.34
CA GLU A 113 -36.10 37.94 15.65
C GLU A 113 -36.70 38.61 14.40
N MET A 114 -36.62 37.99 13.21
CA MET A 114 -37.20 38.46 11.95
C MET A 114 -38.57 37.81 11.68
N ASP A 115 -39.37 38.45 10.82
CA ASP A 115 -40.64 37.91 10.33
C ASP A 115 -40.41 36.90 9.18
N VAL A 116 -39.74 35.79 9.50
CA VAL A 116 -39.43 34.70 8.56
C VAL A 116 -39.58 33.34 9.25
N ASP A 117 -40.03 32.33 8.50
CA ASP A 117 -40.08 30.95 8.98
C ASP A 117 -38.67 30.41 9.27
N HIS A 118 -38.31 30.37 10.55
CA HIS A 118 -37.01 29.89 11.05
C HIS A 118 -36.74 28.43 10.68
N ALA A 119 -37.77 27.57 10.72
CA ALA A 119 -37.61 26.15 10.38
C ALA A 119 -37.34 25.96 8.89
N LEU A 120 -37.99 26.76 8.04
CA LEU A 120 -37.74 26.79 6.61
C LEU A 120 -36.33 27.32 6.30
N PHE A 121 -35.87 28.36 7.00
CA PHE A 121 -34.52 28.88 6.87
C PHE A 121 -33.44 27.82 7.17
N ILE A 122 -33.54 27.11 8.30
CA ILE A 122 -32.56 26.07 8.67
C ILE A 122 -32.48 24.99 7.58
N LYS A 123 -33.63 24.50 7.11
CA LYS A 123 -33.68 23.52 6.01
C LYS A 123 -33.09 24.08 4.71
N ALA A 124 -33.27 25.37 4.43
CA ALA A 124 -32.68 26.01 3.26
C ALA A 124 -31.16 26.04 3.35
N VAL A 125 -30.58 26.43 4.49
CA VAL A 125 -29.12 26.43 4.68
C VAL A 125 -28.53 25.05 4.46
N GLU A 126 -29.11 24.01 5.05
CA GLU A 126 -28.67 22.62 4.89
C GLU A 126 -28.74 22.17 3.42
N LEU A 127 -29.87 22.41 2.75
CA LEU A 127 -30.08 22.04 1.34
C LEU A 127 -29.09 22.74 0.40
N ARG A 128 -28.95 24.06 0.53
CA ARG A 128 -28.07 24.88 -0.32
C ARG A 128 -26.61 24.53 -0.09
N SER A 129 -26.23 24.24 1.16
CA SER A 129 -24.88 23.78 1.50
C SER A 129 -24.59 22.43 0.84
N ALA A 130 -25.52 21.47 0.89
CA ALA A 130 -25.35 20.18 0.24
C ALA A 130 -25.28 20.28 -1.30
N GLU A 131 -26.03 21.20 -1.90
CA GLU A 131 -25.96 21.51 -3.33
C GLU A 131 -24.58 22.06 -3.75
N TYR A 132 -24.02 22.98 -2.96
CA TYR A 132 -22.68 23.51 -3.22
C TYR A 132 -21.57 22.47 -2.95
N ASP A 133 -21.69 21.68 -1.88
CA ASP A 133 -20.74 20.60 -1.58
C ASP A 133 -20.73 19.54 -2.71
N ALA A 134 -21.88 19.29 -3.35
CA ALA A 134 -21.96 18.42 -4.52
C ALA A 134 -21.22 18.99 -5.74
N TYR A 135 -21.26 20.32 -5.95
CA TYR A 135 -20.46 20.98 -6.98
C TYR A 135 -18.97 20.81 -6.72
N GLN A 136 -18.51 21.09 -5.49
CA GLN A 136 -17.10 20.93 -5.12
C GLN A 136 -16.64 19.48 -5.29
N GLN A 137 -17.51 18.51 -4.96
CA GLN A 137 -17.21 17.10 -5.18
C GLN A 137 -17.14 16.75 -6.68
N CYS A 138 -18.05 17.29 -7.49
CA CYS A 138 -18.04 17.12 -8.95
C CYS A 138 -16.75 17.67 -9.55
N GLU A 139 -16.33 18.88 -9.15
CA GLU A 139 -15.08 19.50 -9.58
C GLU A 139 -13.86 18.63 -9.24
N ARG A 140 -13.78 18.12 -8.00
CA ARG A 140 -12.71 17.21 -7.58
C ARG A 140 -12.70 15.91 -8.37
N ASN A 141 -13.87 15.32 -8.61
CA ASN A 141 -13.99 14.09 -9.38
C ASN A 141 -13.56 14.31 -10.83
N LEU A 142 -13.91 15.45 -11.43
CA LEU A 142 -13.53 15.77 -12.81
C LEU A 142 -12.00 15.92 -12.94
N LYS A 143 -11.34 16.61 -11.99
CA LYS A 143 -9.86 16.69 -11.94
C LYS A 143 -9.21 15.31 -11.86
N GLN A 144 -9.74 14.43 -11.02
CA GLN A 144 -9.22 13.07 -10.89
C GLN A 144 -9.47 12.23 -12.13
N PHE A 145 -10.61 12.43 -12.80
CA PHE A 145 -10.92 11.73 -14.03
C PHE A 145 -10.02 12.18 -15.19
N ILE A 146 -9.74 13.48 -15.30
CA ILE A 146 -8.74 14.01 -16.25
C ILE A 146 -7.38 13.34 -16.00
N TYR A 147 -6.94 13.26 -14.73
CA TYR A 147 -5.72 12.53 -14.38
C TYR A 147 -5.75 11.06 -14.84
N LEU A 148 -6.87 10.35 -14.66
CA LEU A 148 -7.02 8.97 -15.15
C LEU A 148 -6.98 8.85 -16.67
N CYS A 149 -7.58 9.82 -17.38
CA CYS A 149 -7.57 9.89 -18.83
C CYS A 149 -6.15 10.11 -19.37
N HIS A 150 -5.36 10.96 -18.72
CA HIS A 150 -3.95 11.17 -19.08
C HIS A 150 -3.08 9.91 -18.96
N ARG A 151 -3.40 8.98 -18.04
CA ARG A 151 -2.72 7.67 -17.94
C ARG A 151 -2.91 6.81 -19.20
N CYS A 152 -3.90 7.14 -20.02
CA CYS A 152 -4.26 6.45 -21.25
C CYS A 152 -4.05 7.32 -22.49
N GLU A 153 -3.24 8.38 -22.40
CA GLU A 153 -2.93 9.28 -23.53
C GLU A 153 -4.19 9.86 -24.21
N ALA A 154 -5.24 10.09 -23.44
CA ALA A 154 -6.47 10.68 -23.94
C ALA A 154 -6.34 12.20 -24.10
N ASN A 155 -7.02 12.75 -25.12
CA ASN A 155 -7.25 14.17 -25.24
C ASN A 155 -8.36 14.61 -24.26
N THR A 156 -8.00 15.44 -23.30
CA THR A 156 -8.93 15.99 -22.29
C THR A 156 -9.12 17.50 -22.40
N GLU A 157 -8.67 18.14 -23.48
CA GLU A 157 -8.69 19.60 -23.65
C GLU A 157 -10.09 20.17 -23.44
N HIS A 158 -11.13 19.52 -23.98
CA HIS A 158 -12.52 19.93 -23.76
C HIS A 158 -12.94 19.93 -22.28
N LEU A 159 -12.48 18.96 -21.47
CA LEU A 159 -12.81 18.90 -20.05
C LEU A 159 -12.06 19.98 -19.26
N GLU A 160 -10.79 20.19 -19.57
CA GLU A 160 -9.96 21.22 -18.95
C GLU A 160 -10.49 22.62 -19.26
N ASP A 161 -10.84 22.87 -20.52
CA ASP A 161 -11.52 24.09 -20.97
C ASP A 161 -12.82 24.33 -20.21
N ALA A 162 -13.66 23.30 -20.07
CA ALA A 162 -14.92 23.41 -19.33
C ALA A 162 -14.70 23.79 -17.86
N MET A 163 -13.63 23.26 -17.24
CA MET A 163 -13.23 23.62 -15.88
C MET A 163 -12.63 25.02 -15.78
N GLN A 164 -11.93 25.49 -16.81
CA GLN A 164 -11.32 26.81 -16.81
C GLN A 164 -12.34 27.91 -17.08
N ARG A 165 -13.32 27.65 -17.95
CA ARG A 165 -14.46 28.55 -18.22
C ARG A 165 -15.36 28.75 -17.01
N PHE A 166 -15.51 27.71 -16.17
CA PHE A 166 -16.32 27.78 -14.97
C PHE A 166 -15.49 27.62 -13.71
N LYS A 167 -15.13 28.75 -13.09
CA LYS A 167 -14.51 28.79 -11.77
C LYS A 167 -15.31 29.73 -10.87
N ASP A 168 -15.94 29.16 -9.86
CA ASP A 168 -16.65 29.98 -8.88
C ASP A 168 -15.67 30.73 -7.97
N ASP A 169 -15.85 32.05 -7.90
CA ASP A 169 -15.12 32.99 -7.04
C ASP A 169 -16.00 33.55 -5.91
N GLY A 170 -17.20 32.98 -5.71
CA GLY A 170 -18.21 33.46 -4.78
C GLY A 170 -19.22 34.43 -5.38
N SER A 171 -18.98 34.98 -6.59
CA SER A 171 -19.90 35.91 -7.24
C SER A 171 -21.02 35.24 -8.05
N THR A 172 -20.96 33.91 -8.19
CA THR A 172 -21.97 33.15 -8.94
C THR A 172 -23.20 32.87 -8.08
N LYS A 173 -24.39 32.90 -8.70
CA LYS A 173 -25.61 32.40 -8.06
C LYS A 173 -25.66 30.88 -8.09
N LEU A 174 -26.10 30.25 -7.00
CA LEU A 174 -26.11 28.79 -6.87
C LEU A 174 -26.93 28.09 -7.97
N ASN A 175 -28.02 28.70 -8.43
CA ASN A 175 -28.84 28.17 -9.52
C ASN A 175 -28.13 28.10 -10.89
N ARG A 176 -26.96 28.75 -11.04
CA ARG A 176 -26.09 28.60 -12.22
C ARG A 176 -25.10 27.45 -12.06
N ILE A 177 -24.86 27.00 -10.84
CA ILE A 177 -23.95 25.88 -10.52
C ILE A 177 -24.68 24.55 -10.59
N CYS A 178 -25.90 24.49 -10.03
CA CYS A 178 -26.71 23.29 -9.97
C CYS A 178 -28.19 23.60 -10.15
N GLN A 179 -28.96 22.58 -10.53
CA GLN A 179 -30.40 22.66 -10.62
C GLN A 179 -31.01 22.63 -9.21
N THR A 180 -31.30 23.79 -8.64
CA THR A 180 -31.74 23.92 -7.24
C THR A 180 -33.14 23.37 -7.00
N ALA A 181 -33.33 22.71 -5.85
CA ALA A 181 -34.64 22.19 -5.47
C ALA A 181 -35.57 23.28 -4.91
N ASP A 182 -36.87 23.15 -5.21
CA ASP A 182 -37.91 23.92 -4.55
C ASP A 182 -38.17 23.34 -3.15
N ILE A 183 -37.65 24.01 -2.13
CA ILE A 183 -37.73 23.58 -0.74
C ILE A 183 -39.18 23.45 -0.24
N LYS A 184 -40.13 24.18 -0.85
CA LYS A 184 -41.55 24.17 -0.45
C LYS A 184 -42.29 22.94 -0.96
N LYS A 185 -41.78 22.26 -2.00
CA LYS A 185 -42.41 21.08 -2.62
C LYS A 185 -41.92 19.74 -2.05
N GLY A 186 -41.03 19.77 -1.07
CA GLY A 186 -40.50 18.58 -0.39
C GLY A 186 -39.35 17.92 -1.16
N ILE A 187 -38.28 17.53 -0.44
CA ILE A 187 -36.97 17.18 -1.01
C ILE A 187 -36.56 15.71 -0.83
N LYS A 188 -37.47 14.81 -0.45
CA LYS A 188 -37.14 13.43 -0.03
C LYS A 188 -36.35 12.59 -1.06
N LYS A 189 -36.53 12.86 -2.36
CA LYS A 189 -35.84 12.13 -3.45
C LYS A 189 -34.88 13.02 -4.25
N TYR A 190 -34.64 14.25 -3.80
CA TYR A 190 -33.79 15.17 -4.51
C TYR A 190 -32.32 14.75 -4.44
N ARG A 191 -31.62 14.94 -5.56
CA ARG A 191 -30.17 14.81 -5.69
C ARG A 191 -29.66 16.04 -6.45
N PRO A 192 -28.66 16.76 -5.93
CA PRO A 192 -28.09 17.90 -6.64
C PRO A 192 -27.61 17.48 -8.03
N LYS A 193 -28.07 18.19 -9.06
CA LYS A 193 -27.64 17.99 -10.45
C LYS A 193 -26.77 19.17 -10.85
N ILE A 194 -25.48 18.92 -11.03
CA ILE A 194 -24.50 19.95 -11.40
C ILE A 194 -24.69 20.30 -12.87
N ILE A 195 -24.73 21.59 -13.16
CA ILE A 195 -24.86 22.17 -14.51
C ILE A 195 -23.76 23.20 -14.82
N ALA A 196 -22.85 23.42 -13.86
CA ALA A 196 -21.73 24.35 -13.94
C ALA A 196 -20.78 24.07 -15.12
N PHE A 197 -20.53 22.80 -15.42
CA PHE A 197 -19.56 22.38 -16.42
C PHE A 197 -20.27 22.02 -17.73
N GLU A 198 -19.75 22.51 -18.86
CA GLU A 198 -20.19 22.14 -20.21
C GLU A 198 -19.65 20.74 -20.58
N VAL A 199 -19.99 19.72 -19.80
CA VAL A 199 -19.54 18.33 -19.98
C VAL A 199 -20.74 17.42 -20.19
N ASP A 200 -20.56 16.34 -20.95
CA ASP A 200 -21.60 15.33 -21.15
C ASP A 200 -22.13 14.81 -19.80
N LYS A 201 -23.46 14.82 -19.65
CA LYS A 201 -24.18 14.37 -18.46
C LYS A 201 -23.86 12.90 -18.14
N GLN A 202 -23.67 12.06 -19.15
CA GLN A 202 -23.33 10.65 -18.94
C GLN A 202 -21.97 10.51 -18.25
N ILE A 203 -20.98 11.33 -18.62
CA ILE A 203 -19.66 11.35 -17.97
C ILE A 203 -19.83 11.77 -16.51
N LEU A 204 -20.53 12.88 -16.24
CA LEU A 204 -20.74 13.38 -14.88
C LEU A 204 -21.45 12.37 -13.96
N GLU A 205 -22.40 11.59 -14.49
CA GLU A 205 -23.10 10.54 -13.75
C GLU A 205 -22.21 9.34 -13.40
N LEU A 206 -21.22 9.03 -14.25
CA LEU A 206 -20.27 7.93 -14.03
C LEU A 206 -19.12 8.30 -13.10
N LEU A 207 -18.75 9.58 -13.02
CA LEU A 207 -17.60 10.07 -12.25
C LEU A 207 -17.52 9.51 -10.83
N PRO A 208 -18.57 9.55 -9.98
CA PRO A 208 -18.47 9.06 -8.61
C PRO A 208 -18.08 7.59 -8.52
N GLU A 209 -18.55 6.76 -9.45
CA GLU A 209 -18.24 5.33 -9.48
C GLU A 209 -16.83 5.07 -10.00
N ILE A 210 -16.43 5.75 -11.09
CA ILE A 210 -15.06 5.67 -11.64
C ILE A 210 -14.05 6.02 -10.56
N ILE A 211 -14.26 7.17 -9.91
CA ILE A 211 -13.36 7.67 -8.86
C ILE A 211 -13.38 6.77 -7.61
N SER A 212 -14.52 6.17 -7.27
CA SER A 212 -14.56 5.22 -6.16
C SER A 212 -13.74 3.96 -6.47
N CYS A 213 -13.82 3.44 -7.70
CA CYS A 213 -13.03 2.29 -8.13
C CYS A 213 -11.53 2.62 -8.20
N SER A 214 -11.17 3.81 -8.66
CA SER A 214 -9.77 4.24 -8.86
C SER A 214 -8.98 4.49 -7.57
N LYS A 215 -9.58 4.31 -6.39
CA LYS A 215 -8.88 4.41 -5.11
C LYS A 215 -7.88 3.27 -4.89
N GLY A 216 -8.14 2.10 -5.48
CA GLY A 216 -7.33 0.89 -5.31
C GLY A 216 -6.40 0.61 -6.49
N ILE A 217 -5.22 0.06 -6.19
CA ILE A 217 -4.24 -0.35 -7.21
C ILE A 217 -4.75 -1.48 -8.12
N PHE A 218 -5.65 -2.35 -7.64
CA PHE A 218 -6.21 -3.43 -8.48
C PHE A 218 -6.99 -2.89 -9.66
N PHE A 219 -7.86 -1.91 -9.41
CA PHE A 219 -8.61 -1.27 -10.48
C PHE A 219 -7.70 -0.44 -11.39
N LEU A 220 -6.76 0.33 -10.82
CA LEU A 220 -5.81 1.11 -11.61
C LEU A 220 -4.95 0.23 -12.54
N THR A 221 -4.56 -0.96 -12.10
CA THR A 221 -3.82 -1.91 -12.94
C THR A 221 -4.64 -2.36 -14.15
N MET A 222 -5.94 -2.60 -13.96
CA MET A 222 -6.85 -2.95 -15.06
C MET A 222 -7.09 -1.74 -15.98
N TRP A 223 -7.29 -0.55 -15.40
CA TRP A 223 -7.42 0.69 -16.14
C TRP A 223 -6.23 0.92 -17.07
N ASP A 224 -5.01 0.82 -16.56
CA ASP A 224 -3.79 0.98 -17.35
C ASP A 224 -3.63 -0.12 -18.42
N LYS A 225 -3.98 -1.36 -18.09
CA LYS A 225 -3.95 -2.50 -19.03
C LYS A 225 -4.86 -2.22 -20.23
N TYR A 226 -6.12 -1.88 -20.00
CA TYR A 226 -7.07 -1.59 -21.07
C TYR A 226 -6.71 -0.31 -21.82
N GLY A 227 -6.30 0.75 -21.10
CA GLY A 227 -5.83 1.98 -21.71
C GLY A 227 -4.70 1.75 -22.72
N LYS A 228 -3.64 1.05 -22.30
CA LYS A 228 -2.51 0.71 -23.18
C LYS A 228 -2.93 -0.11 -24.40
N GLN A 229 -3.82 -1.09 -24.23
CA GLN A 229 -4.30 -1.91 -25.33
C GLN A 229 -5.06 -1.08 -26.38
N VAL A 230 -5.90 -0.15 -25.93
CA VAL A 230 -6.69 0.71 -26.82
C VAL A 230 -5.79 1.71 -27.55
N VAL A 231 -4.86 2.37 -26.83
CA VAL A 231 -3.88 3.29 -27.44
C VAL A 231 -3.05 2.59 -28.51
N GLN A 232 -2.52 1.39 -28.22
CA GLN A 232 -1.74 0.61 -29.17
C GLN A 232 -2.54 0.21 -30.41
N LYS A 233 -3.83 -0.10 -30.23
CA LYS A 233 -4.72 -0.48 -31.33
C LYS A 233 -5.09 0.70 -32.22
N MET A 234 -5.36 1.87 -31.62
CA MET A 234 -5.79 3.06 -32.36
C MET A 234 -4.62 3.82 -32.97
N ASN A 235 -3.42 3.72 -32.38
CA ASN A 235 -2.21 4.44 -32.78
C ASN A 235 -2.41 5.96 -32.88
N ARG A 236 -3.21 6.51 -31.97
CA ARG A 236 -3.49 7.95 -31.80
C ARG A 236 -3.96 8.23 -30.37
N GLN A 237 -4.05 9.50 -30.02
CA GLN A 237 -4.71 9.93 -28.79
C GLN A 237 -6.18 9.53 -28.78
N LEU A 238 -6.68 9.17 -27.60
CA LEU A 238 -8.06 8.73 -27.38
C LEU A 238 -8.97 9.89 -27.03
N GLU A 239 -10.20 9.86 -27.52
CA GLU A 239 -11.26 10.76 -27.06
C GLU A 239 -11.84 10.28 -25.72
N VAL A 240 -12.39 11.20 -24.93
CA VAL A 240 -12.98 10.87 -23.62
C VAL A 240 -14.10 9.83 -23.74
N ALA A 241 -14.90 9.89 -24.81
CA ALA A 241 -15.94 8.90 -25.07
C ALA A 241 -15.38 7.48 -25.25
N GLU A 242 -14.22 7.36 -25.93
CA GLU A 242 -13.53 6.09 -26.14
C GLU A 242 -12.95 5.54 -24.83
N ILE A 243 -12.52 6.42 -23.91
CA ILE A 243 -12.11 6.02 -22.55
C ILE A 243 -13.28 5.38 -21.80
N ILE A 244 -14.47 5.96 -21.90
CA ILE A 244 -15.67 5.36 -21.27
C ILE A 244 -15.99 4.00 -21.88
N GLU A 245 -16.02 3.90 -23.21
CA GLU A 245 -16.45 2.69 -23.90
C GLU A 245 -15.42 1.55 -23.81
N HIS A 246 -14.14 1.86 -24.06
CA HIS A 246 -13.11 0.85 -24.27
C HIS A 246 -12.15 0.67 -23.08
N VAL A 247 -12.18 1.55 -22.08
CA VAL A 247 -11.37 1.42 -20.86
C VAL A 247 -12.25 1.20 -19.64
N TRP A 248 -13.16 2.12 -19.33
CA TRP A 248 -13.98 2.04 -18.12
C TRP A 248 -14.88 0.80 -18.06
N ILE A 249 -15.70 0.57 -19.10
CA ILE A 249 -16.64 -0.55 -19.13
C ILE A 249 -15.93 -1.91 -18.96
N PRO A 250 -14.89 -2.25 -19.75
CA PRO A 250 -14.22 -3.55 -19.59
C PRO A 250 -13.42 -3.64 -18.28
N ALA A 251 -12.72 -2.58 -17.86
CA ALA A 251 -12.00 -2.59 -16.59
C ALA A 251 -12.94 -2.80 -15.39
N LYS A 252 -14.11 -2.15 -15.41
CA LYS A 252 -15.15 -2.33 -14.38
C LYS A 252 -15.69 -3.76 -14.36
N GLN A 253 -15.91 -4.37 -15.52
CA GLN A 253 -16.38 -5.74 -15.60
C GLN A 253 -15.34 -6.73 -15.08
N GLU A 254 -14.07 -6.59 -15.48
CA GLU A 254 -12.96 -7.41 -14.97
C GLU A 254 -12.80 -7.22 -13.46
N PHE A 255 -12.87 -5.98 -12.96
CA PHE A 255 -12.79 -5.68 -11.54
C PHE A 255 -13.93 -6.30 -10.74
N LYS A 256 -15.17 -6.22 -11.24
CA LYS A 256 -16.33 -6.88 -10.60
C LYS A 256 -16.15 -8.40 -10.54
N ASN A 257 -15.63 -9.01 -11.61
CA ASN A 257 -15.36 -10.44 -11.64
C ASN A 257 -14.27 -10.82 -10.63
N LEU A 258 -13.17 -10.06 -10.57
CA LEU A 258 -12.11 -10.25 -9.58
C LEU A 258 -12.65 -10.13 -8.14
N VAL A 259 -13.45 -9.10 -7.84
CA VAL A 259 -14.06 -8.94 -6.51
C VAL A 259 -14.94 -10.14 -6.16
N LYS A 260 -15.71 -10.65 -7.13
CA LYS A 260 -16.56 -11.83 -6.94
C LYS A 260 -15.73 -13.10 -6.66
N THR A 261 -14.67 -13.35 -7.40
CA THR A 261 -13.80 -14.53 -7.23
C THR A 261 -12.96 -14.43 -5.96
N LEU A 262 -12.50 -13.23 -5.59
CA LEU A 262 -11.86 -12.96 -4.32
C LEU A 262 -12.81 -13.23 -3.15
N LYS A 263 -14.06 -12.78 -3.19
CA LYS A 263 -15.01 -12.99 -2.09
C LYS A 263 -15.47 -14.44 -1.93
N SER A 264 -15.74 -15.13 -3.02
CA SER A 264 -16.11 -16.57 -3.02
C SER A 264 -14.92 -17.48 -2.69
N GLY A 265 -13.71 -17.05 -3.06
CA GLY A 265 -12.50 -17.87 -2.97
C GLY A 265 -12.38 -18.85 -4.12
N ASP A 266 -13.17 -18.63 -5.18
CA ASP A 266 -13.08 -19.36 -6.43
C ASP A 266 -11.85 -18.94 -7.25
N ILE A 267 -11.21 -17.82 -6.90
CA ILE A 267 -9.93 -17.42 -7.48
C ILE A 267 -8.88 -18.51 -7.23
N MET A 268 -8.11 -18.78 -8.28
CA MET A 268 -7.05 -19.77 -8.26
C MET A 268 -5.82 -19.22 -7.53
N PHE A 269 -5.01 -20.08 -6.91
CA PHE A 269 -3.82 -19.63 -6.18
C PHE A 269 -2.80 -18.95 -7.09
N ARG A 270 -2.58 -19.43 -8.32
CA ARG A 270 -1.65 -18.77 -9.26
C ARG A 270 -2.18 -17.42 -9.72
N GLU A 271 -3.47 -17.34 -10.03
CA GLU A 271 -4.10 -16.06 -10.40
C GLU A 271 -3.98 -15.06 -9.25
N PHE A 272 -4.27 -15.50 -8.02
CA PHE A 272 -4.09 -14.68 -6.84
C PHE A 272 -2.63 -14.24 -6.66
N ASP A 273 -1.65 -15.13 -6.85
CA ASP A 273 -0.23 -14.78 -6.72
C ASP A 273 0.24 -13.80 -7.82
N ILE A 274 -0.24 -13.92 -9.05
CA ILE A 274 0.04 -12.96 -10.13
C ILE A 274 -0.50 -11.56 -9.78
N ILE A 275 -1.71 -11.48 -9.23
CA ILE A 275 -2.36 -10.22 -8.90
C ILE A 275 -1.76 -9.62 -7.61
N CYS A 276 -1.60 -10.44 -6.57
CA CYS A 276 -1.36 -10.01 -5.20
C CYS A 276 0.08 -10.28 -4.71
N GLY A 277 0.81 -11.22 -5.31
CA GLY A 277 2.07 -11.76 -4.81
C GLY A 277 3.21 -10.74 -4.72
N LYS A 278 3.13 -9.66 -5.50
CA LYS A 278 4.08 -8.53 -5.48
C LYS A 278 3.89 -7.57 -4.29
N TYR A 279 2.81 -7.70 -3.52
CA TYR A 279 2.51 -6.81 -2.40
C TYR A 279 2.85 -7.45 -1.07
N ALA A 280 3.42 -6.66 -0.15
CA ALA A 280 3.51 -7.04 1.26
C ALA A 280 2.09 -7.29 1.83
N VAL A 281 1.97 -8.22 2.79
CA VAL A 281 0.68 -8.64 3.35
C VAL A 281 -0.13 -7.46 3.89
N ASP A 282 0.52 -6.50 4.56
CA ASP A 282 -0.15 -5.31 5.09
C ASP A 282 -0.68 -4.38 4.00
N ASN A 283 0.06 -4.23 2.90
CA ASN A 283 -0.36 -3.43 1.75
C ASN A 283 -1.51 -4.11 1.00
N LEU A 284 -1.43 -5.44 0.83
CA LEU A 284 -2.52 -6.24 0.27
C LEU A 284 -3.79 -6.12 1.11
N ARG A 285 -3.67 -6.17 2.44
CA ARG A 285 -4.82 -6.00 3.34
C ARG A 285 -5.47 -4.64 3.19
N LYS A 286 -4.67 -3.56 3.14
CA LYS A 286 -5.16 -2.20 2.90
C LYS A 286 -5.88 -2.09 1.56
N GLU A 287 -5.31 -2.68 0.51
CA GLU A 287 -5.91 -2.70 -0.83
C GLU A 287 -7.25 -3.44 -0.84
N LEU A 288 -7.32 -4.64 -0.25
CA LEU A 288 -8.55 -5.42 -0.16
C LEU A 288 -9.64 -4.69 0.64
N LYS A 289 -9.29 -3.85 1.63
CA LYS A 289 -10.25 -3.02 2.38
C LYS A 289 -10.86 -1.90 1.53
N LEU A 290 -10.21 -1.47 0.46
CA LEU A 290 -10.80 -0.48 -0.45
C LEU A 290 -11.97 -1.05 -1.25
N ILE A 291 -12.05 -2.38 -1.39
CA ILE A 291 -13.18 -3.06 -2.01
C ILE A 291 -14.43 -2.89 -1.13
N GLU A 292 -15.49 -2.30 -1.70
CA GLU A 292 -16.78 -2.00 -1.06
C GLU A 292 -16.71 -1.14 0.22
N GLY A 293 -15.64 -0.35 0.38
CA GLY A 293 -15.49 0.57 1.52
C GLY A 293 -15.29 -0.14 2.86
N GLY A 294 -14.70 -1.33 2.86
CA GLY A 294 -14.22 -2.00 4.08
C GLY A 294 -15.31 -2.59 4.98
N LYS A 295 -16.52 -2.80 4.46
CA LYS A 295 -17.68 -3.25 5.27
C LYS A 295 -17.60 -4.70 5.74
N ASP A 296 -16.90 -5.57 5.01
CA ASP A 296 -16.73 -6.99 5.35
C ASP A 296 -15.25 -7.35 5.32
N GLU A 297 -14.64 -7.45 6.50
CA GLU A 297 -13.23 -7.84 6.64
C GLU A 297 -13.03 -9.35 6.82
N LYS A 298 -14.10 -10.14 6.97
CA LYS A 298 -13.98 -11.56 7.29
C LYS A 298 -13.37 -12.35 6.14
N TRP A 299 -13.86 -12.12 4.92
CA TRP A 299 -13.30 -12.77 3.73
C TRP A 299 -11.86 -12.30 3.44
N ILE A 300 -11.50 -11.05 3.78
CA ILE A 300 -10.13 -10.53 3.64
C ILE A 300 -9.17 -11.34 4.51
N GLY A 301 -9.50 -11.50 5.80
CA GLY A 301 -8.70 -12.31 6.72
C GLY A 301 -8.55 -13.76 6.23
N GLN A 302 -9.64 -14.35 5.71
CA GLN A 302 -9.60 -15.70 5.14
C GLN A 302 -8.68 -15.80 3.91
N ARG A 303 -8.66 -14.81 3.02
CA ARG A 303 -7.78 -14.85 1.84
C ARG A 303 -6.32 -14.69 2.19
N ILE A 304 -6.00 -13.82 3.15
CA ILE A 304 -4.64 -13.65 3.63
C ILE A 304 -4.14 -14.96 4.26
N ASP A 305 -4.93 -15.56 5.14
CA ASP A 305 -4.60 -16.85 5.78
C ASP A 305 -4.44 -17.99 4.75
N GLN A 306 -5.31 -18.07 3.75
CA GLN A 306 -5.18 -19.06 2.66
C GLN A 306 -3.92 -18.83 1.83
N MET A 307 -3.57 -17.58 1.51
CA MET A 307 -2.34 -17.25 0.78
C MET A 307 -1.10 -17.68 1.57
N GLU A 308 -1.03 -17.36 2.86
CA GLU A 308 0.09 -17.76 3.72
C GLU A 308 0.21 -19.29 3.81
N LYS A 309 -0.91 -19.98 3.99
CA LYS A 309 -0.95 -21.46 4.00
C LYS A 309 -0.50 -22.05 2.67
N TYR A 310 -0.84 -21.45 1.53
CA TYR A 310 -0.39 -21.91 0.23
C TYR A 310 1.11 -21.67 0.00
N LYS A 311 1.65 -20.52 0.42
CA LYS A 311 3.12 -20.30 0.42
C LYS A 311 3.84 -21.36 1.25
N ASN A 312 3.29 -21.67 2.42
CA ASN A 312 3.82 -22.75 3.26
C ASN A 312 3.73 -24.11 2.56
N LEU A 313 2.61 -24.42 1.90
CA LEU A 313 2.44 -25.66 1.14
C LEU A 313 3.48 -25.80 0.02
N GLN A 314 3.80 -24.72 -0.70
CA GLN A 314 4.87 -24.73 -1.70
C GLN A 314 6.25 -25.00 -1.08
N ASN A 315 6.53 -24.41 0.08
CA ASN A 315 7.78 -24.67 0.81
C ASN A 315 7.84 -26.12 1.30
N TYR A 316 6.73 -26.70 1.76
CA TYR A 316 6.66 -28.10 2.15
C TYR A 316 6.92 -29.03 0.96
N GLY A 317 6.44 -28.68 -0.24
CA GLY A 317 6.75 -29.44 -1.44
C GLY A 317 8.24 -29.43 -1.78
N LYS A 318 8.88 -28.26 -1.77
CA LYS A 318 10.33 -28.14 -1.99
C LYS A 318 11.15 -28.84 -0.91
N GLY A 319 10.72 -28.75 0.36
CA GLY A 319 11.32 -29.46 1.47
C GLY A 319 11.22 -30.98 1.32
N ALA A 320 10.04 -31.49 0.97
CA ALA A 320 9.84 -32.92 0.72
C ALA A 320 10.66 -33.42 -0.47
N GLU A 321 10.74 -32.63 -1.54
CA GLU A 321 11.56 -32.92 -2.72
C GLU A 321 13.03 -33.12 -2.34
N ILE A 322 13.64 -32.15 -1.66
CA ILE A 322 15.06 -32.26 -1.31
C ILE A 322 15.32 -33.41 -0.33
N ILE A 323 14.42 -33.69 0.61
CA ILE A 323 14.56 -34.83 1.53
C ILE A 323 14.52 -36.15 0.76
N ILE A 324 13.63 -36.28 -0.22
CA ILE A 324 13.55 -37.48 -1.08
C ILE A 324 14.81 -37.63 -1.93
N GLU A 325 15.38 -36.52 -2.42
CA GLU A 325 16.65 -36.55 -3.14
C GLU A 325 17.80 -37.00 -2.23
N VAL A 326 17.93 -36.45 -1.02
CA VAL A 326 18.94 -36.89 -0.03
C VAL A 326 18.77 -38.38 0.29
N PHE A 327 17.54 -38.83 0.50
CA PHE A 327 17.23 -40.24 0.74
C PHE A 327 17.75 -41.16 -0.38
N ARG A 328 17.55 -40.77 -1.64
CA ARG A 328 18.03 -41.53 -2.81
C ARG A 328 19.56 -41.49 -2.91
N GLU A 329 20.13 -40.31 -2.73
CA GLU A 329 21.57 -40.06 -2.90
C GLU A 329 22.43 -40.81 -1.87
N PHE A 330 21.94 -40.93 -0.64
CA PHE A 330 22.60 -41.65 0.45
C PHE A 330 22.04 -43.05 0.71
N GLN A 331 21.16 -43.56 -0.16
CA GLN A 331 20.61 -44.93 -0.13
C GLN A 331 20.04 -45.34 1.24
N LEU A 332 19.36 -44.40 1.91
CA LEU A 332 18.68 -44.70 3.18
C LEU A 332 17.51 -45.67 2.91
N LYS A 333 17.14 -46.50 3.88
CA LYS A 333 16.21 -47.63 3.74
C LYS A 333 15.02 -47.60 4.69
N GLY A 334 14.98 -46.66 5.65
CA GLY A 334 13.86 -46.54 6.56
C GLY A 334 12.56 -46.08 5.91
N ASN A 335 11.51 -45.87 6.70
CA ASN A 335 10.21 -45.46 6.20
C ASN A 335 10.13 -43.95 5.94
N PHE A 336 10.04 -43.55 4.67
CA PHE A 336 9.86 -42.16 4.23
C PHE A 336 8.54 -41.91 3.51
N LYS A 337 7.60 -42.86 3.57
CA LYS A 337 6.28 -42.74 2.92
C LYS A 337 5.56 -41.43 3.26
N PRO A 338 5.55 -40.92 4.51
CA PRO A 338 4.90 -39.64 4.81
C PRO A 338 5.49 -38.44 4.04
N ILE A 339 6.81 -38.44 3.79
CA ILE A 339 7.46 -37.39 3.00
C ILE A 339 7.12 -37.55 1.51
N GLN A 340 7.09 -38.78 1.01
CA GLN A 340 6.65 -39.10 -0.35
C GLN A 340 5.19 -38.68 -0.58
N ASP A 341 4.30 -38.99 0.36
CA ASP A 341 2.90 -38.59 0.32
C ASP A 341 2.79 -37.05 0.26
N ILE A 342 3.54 -36.33 1.11
CA ILE A 342 3.57 -34.84 1.08
C ILE A 342 4.10 -34.33 -0.26
N PHE A 343 5.19 -34.92 -0.77
CA PHE A 343 5.73 -34.57 -2.07
C PHE A 343 4.68 -34.82 -3.15
N GLU A 344 4.07 -35.99 -3.27
CA GLU A 344 3.03 -36.26 -4.27
C GLU A 344 1.83 -35.30 -4.17
N MET A 345 1.40 -34.97 -2.95
CA MET A 345 0.33 -34.00 -2.70
C MET A 345 0.68 -32.56 -3.10
N THR A 346 1.97 -32.22 -3.19
CA THR A 346 2.48 -30.86 -3.48
C THR A 346 3.16 -30.73 -4.85
N LYS A 347 3.63 -31.85 -5.42
CA LYS A 347 4.38 -32.00 -6.69
C LYS A 347 3.49 -31.77 -7.91
N GLY A 348 2.18 -31.92 -7.74
CA GLY A 348 1.23 -31.36 -8.68
C GLY A 348 1.11 -29.88 -8.41
N GLY A 349 1.69 -29.04 -9.28
CA GLY A 349 1.28 -27.64 -9.42
C GLY A 349 -0.18 -27.49 -9.88
N GLN A 350 -1.10 -28.33 -9.38
CA GLN A 350 -2.53 -28.17 -9.47
C GLN A 350 -2.83 -26.84 -8.82
N ASP A 351 -3.01 -25.86 -9.67
CA ASP A 351 -3.70 -24.66 -9.28
C ASP A 351 -5.12 -25.09 -8.92
N PHE A 352 -5.61 -24.66 -7.76
CA PHE A 352 -6.98 -24.92 -7.35
C PHE A 352 -7.54 -23.66 -6.67
N PRO A 353 -8.87 -23.52 -6.63
CA PRO A 353 -9.52 -22.42 -5.95
C PRO A 353 -9.10 -22.32 -4.47
N MET A 354 -8.82 -21.11 -3.99
CA MET A 354 -8.39 -20.88 -2.61
C MET A 354 -9.34 -21.49 -1.56
N ASN A 355 -10.65 -21.49 -1.84
CA ASN A 355 -11.67 -22.08 -0.96
C ASN A 355 -11.62 -23.62 -0.86
N LYS A 356 -10.90 -24.31 -1.74
CA LYS A 356 -10.71 -25.77 -1.69
C LYS A 356 -9.50 -26.19 -0.84
N LEU A 357 -8.77 -25.25 -0.23
CA LEU A 357 -7.66 -25.57 0.66
C LEU A 357 -8.16 -26.29 1.92
N LYS A 358 -7.92 -27.60 1.99
CA LYS A 358 -8.40 -28.46 3.08
C LYS A 358 -7.50 -28.35 4.32
N PRO A 359 -8.04 -28.16 5.54
CA PRO A 359 -7.24 -28.16 6.77
C PRO A 359 -6.48 -29.47 7.01
N LYS A 360 -7.02 -30.60 6.53
CA LYS A 360 -6.36 -31.92 6.62
C LYS A 360 -5.00 -31.92 5.90
N LEU A 361 -4.90 -31.28 4.73
CA LEU A 361 -3.66 -31.13 3.97
C LEU A 361 -2.61 -30.42 4.81
N MET A 362 -2.96 -29.29 5.42
CA MET A 362 -2.04 -28.52 6.27
C MET A 362 -1.57 -29.31 7.50
N LYS A 363 -2.44 -30.14 8.11
CA LYS A 363 -2.04 -31.00 9.23
C LYS A 363 -1.06 -32.09 8.80
N GLN A 364 -1.23 -32.67 7.61
CA GLN A 364 -0.33 -33.70 7.07
C GLN A 364 1.05 -33.11 6.74
N CYS A 365 1.11 -31.88 6.22
CA CYS A 365 2.37 -31.21 5.92
C CYS A 365 3.05 -30.58 7.16
N ALA A 366 2.41 -30.57 8.33
CA ALA A 366 2.94 -29.92 9.53
C ALA A 366 4.28 -30.49 10.00
N VAL A 367 4.62 -31.72 9.62
CA VAL A 367 5.94 -32.33 9.86
C VAL A 367 7.07 -31.54 9.22
N LEU A 368 6.81 -30.81 8.12
CA LEU A 368 7.80 -29.97 7.42
C LEU A 368 7.67 -28.48 7.79
N LYS A 369 6.91 -28.15 8.84
CA LYS A 369 6.62 -26.75 9.20
C LYS A 369 7.87 -25.91 9.44
N ASN A 370 8.92 -26.52 9.98
CA ASN A 370 10.15 -25.84 10.37
C ASN A 370 11.17 -25.71 9.24
N ILE A 371 10.87 -26.22 8.04
CA ILE A 371 11.79 -26.22 6.89
C ILE A 371 11.53 -24.98 6.04
N ASP A 372 12.43 -24.00 6.15
CA ASP A 372 12.40 -22.79 5.34
C ASP A 372 13.39 -22.84 4.16
N GLY A 373 13.46 -21.77 3.38
CA GLY A 373 14.35 -21.70 2.22
C GLY A 373 15.85 -21.80 2.55
N LYS A 374 16.30 -21.41 3.75
CA LYS A 374 17.71 -21.54 4.16
C LYS A 374 18.04 -22.99 4.48
N LYS A 375 17.14 -23.67 5.19
CA LYS A 375 17.25 -25.09 5.55
C LYS A 375 17.19 -25.99 4.32
N ILE A 376 16.36 -25.65 3.33
CA ILE A 376 16.35 -26.33 2.02
C ILE A 376 17.71 -26.19 1.34
N LYS A 377 18.30 -24.99 1.30
CA LYS A 377 19.64 -24.80 0.70
C LYS A 377 20.73 -25.58 1.43
N CYS A 378 20.66 -25.66 2.75
CA CYS A 378 21.54 -26.49 3.57
C CYS A 378 21.49 -27.97 3.15
N LEU A 379 20.29 -28.53 2.98
CA LEU A 379 20.12 -29.91 2.50
C LEU A 379 20.56 -30.10 1.04
N VAL A 380 20.34 -29.11 0.17
CA VAL A 380 20.85 -29.13 -1.21
C VAL A 380 22.38 -29.25 -1.21
N LYS A 381 23.07 -28.42 -0.42
CA LYS A 381 24.54 -28.48 -0.34
C LYS A 381 25.05 -29.78 0.27
N PHE A 382 24.37 -30.30 1.30
CA PHE A 382 24.69 -31.62 1.85
C PHE A 382 24.59 -32.74 0.79
N LYS A 383 23.51 -32.77 0.01
CA LYS A 383 23.33 -33.70 -1.10
C LYS A 383 24.44 -33.57 -2.15
N ASP A 384 24.70 -32.34 -2.61
CA ASP A 384 25.68 -32.08 -3.67
C ASP A 384 27.12 -32.37 -3.21
N SER A 385 27.41 -32.32 -1.91
CA SER A 385 28.71 -32.64 -1.32
C SER A 385 28.93 -34.14 -1.04
N LYS A 386 28.13 -35.05 -1.62
CA LYS A 386 28.26 -36.50 -1.44
C LYS A 386 29.71 -37.02 -1.47
N PRO A 387 30.59 -36.65 -2.43
CA PRO A 387 31.96 -37.18 -2.49
C PRO A 387 32.77 -36.87 -1.22
N LEU A 388 32.59 -35.68 -0.65
CA LEU A 388 33.22 -35.28 0.61
C LEU A 388 32.63 -36.09 1.77
N ILE A 389 31.30 -36.26 1.80
CA ILE A 389 30.61 -36.98 2.88
C ILE A 389 31.02 -38.46 2.89
N ASP A 390 31.07 -39.10 1.72
CA ASP A 390 31.49 -40.49 1.59
C ASP A 390 32.97 -40.65 2.05
N TRP A 391 33.85 -39.72 1.66
CA TRP A 391 35.24 -39.71 2.12
C TRP A 391 35.36 -39.53 3.64
N LEU A 392 34.60 -38.62 4.24
CA LEU A 392 34.57 -38.41 5.69
C LEU A 392 34.09 -39.65 6.44
N ARG A 393 33.05 -40.33 5.94
CA ARG A 393 32.54 -41.58 6.54
C ARG A 393 33.53 -42.73 6.43
N GLU A 394 34.26 -42.81 5.32
CA GLU A 394 35.27 -43.86 5.10
C GLU A 394 36.52 -43.64 5.98
N LYS A 395 36.99 -42.40 6.09
CA LYS A 395 38.26 -42.07 6.76
C LYS A 395 38.12 -41.73 8.23
N MET A 396 36.93 -41.38 8.69
CA MET A 396 36.67 -40.99 10.08
C MET A 396 35.46 -41.76 10.65
N PRO A 397 35.51 -43.10 10.72
CA PRO A 397 34.40 -43.91 11.22
C PRO A 397 34.04 -43.65 12.70
N GLU A 398 34.99 -43.20 13.55
CA GLU A 398 34.69 -42.80 14.95
C GLU A 398 34.15 -41.36 15.06
N GLY A 399 33.87 -40.71 13.93
CA GLY A 399 33.20 -39.42 13.83
C GLY A 399 34.03 -38.26 14.38
N LEU A 400 33.45 -37.47 15.29
CA LEU A 400 34.04 -36.21 15.76
C LEU A 400 35.42 -36.36 16.44
N LYS A 401 35.73 -37.54 17.01
CA LYS A 401 37.03 -37.77 17.66
C LYS A 401 38.17 -37.83 16.64
N GLU A 402 38.00 -38.62 15.59
CA GLU A 402 38.99 -38.74 14.51
C GLU A 402 39.03 -37.48 13.65
N LEU A 403 37.88 -36.82 13.45
CA LEU A 403 37.84 -35.50 12.80
C LEU A 403 38.74 -34.50 13.52
N LYS A 404 38.72 -34.47 14.86
CA LYS A 404 39.58 -33.58 15.64
C LYS A 404 41.06 -33.88 15.42
N VAL A 405 41.45 -35.16 15.46
CA VAL A 405 42.84 -35.58 15.21
C VAL A 405 43.28 -35.18 13.79
N PHE A 406 42.41 -35.37 12.79
CA PHE A 406 42.69 -34.98 11.42
C PHE A 406 42.83 -33.46 11.27
N VAL A 407 41.97 -32.67 11.93
CA VAL A 407 42.08 -31.21 11.94
C VAL A 407 43.41 -30.76 12.56
N ASP A 408 43.83 -31.37 13.66
CA ASP A 408 45.12 -31.07 14.29
C ASP A 408 46.30 -31.39 13.33
N LEU A 409 46.23 -32.52 12.61
CA LEU A 409 47.21 -32.88 11.56
C LEU A 409 47.19 -31.93 10.36
N ALA A 410 46.01 -31.44 9.99
CA ALA A 410 45.85 -30.48 8.90
C ALA A 410 46.49 -29.14 9.27
N TYR A 411 46.26 -28.62 10.49
CA TYR A 411 46.94 -27.41 10.98
C TYR A 411 48.47 -27.55 11.02
N ILE A 412 49.00 -28.74 11.33
CA ILE A 412 50.45 -28.99 11.27
C ILE A 412 50.94 -28.95 9.81
N SER A 413 50.14 -29.48 8.88
CA SER A 413 50.48 -29.53 7.44
C SER A 413 50.49 -28.15 6.78
N THR A 414 49.69 -27.19 7.26
CA THR A 414 49.58 -25.85 6.66
C THR A 414 50.78 -24.93 6.95
N GLY A 415 51.56 -25.24 7.98
CA GLY A 415 52.57 -24.30 8.49
C GLY A 415 51.95 -22.94 8.88
N ASP A 416 52.55 -21.84 8.41
CA ASP A 416 52.11 -20.46 8.67
C ASP A 416 51.32 -19.81 7.51
N ASP A 417 50.88 -20.58 6.50
CA ASP A 417 50.10 -20.03 5.39
C ASP A 417 48.67 -19.69 5.83
N GLY A 418 48.37 -18.39 5.98
CA GLY A 418 47.07 -17.90 6.38
C GLY A 418 45.90 -18.33 5.48
N MET A 419 46.13 -18.59 4.19
CA MET A 419 45.08 -19.10 3.31
C MET A 419 44.78 -20.57 3.58
N GLU A 420 45.80 -21.40 3.82
CA GLU A 420 45.59 -22.81 4.13
C GLU A 420 45.00 -23.02 5.53
N ILE A 421 45.42 -22.22 6.51
CA ILE A 421 44.79 -22.16 7.84
C ILE A 421 43.29 -21.87 7.70
N ALA A 422 42.91 -20.91 6.84
CA ALA A 422 41.50 -20.61 6.59
C ALA A 422 40.75 -21.78 5.93
N LYS A 423 41.40 -22.58 5.07
CA LYS A 423 40.81 -23.82 4.51
C LYS A 423 40.52 -24.84 5.61
N VAL A 424 41.46 -25.06 6.54
CA VAL A 424 41.29 -25.99 7.67
C VAL A 424 40.18 -25.52 8.59
N THR A 425 40.12 -24.23 8.94
CA THR A 425 39.05 -23.68 9.77
C THR A 425 37.67 -23.82 9.09
N CYS A 426 37.60 -23.56 7.78
CA CYS A 426 36.39 -23.76 6.98
C CYS A 426 35.93 -25.23 6.98
N PHE A 427 36.86 -26.17 6.74
CA PHE A 427 36.61 -27.61 6.82
C PHE A 427 36.10 -28.02 8.21
N GLN A 428 36.77 -27.59 9.27
CA GLN A 428 36.40 -27.91 10.65
C GLN A 428 34.99 -27.42 10.98
N SER A 429 34.68 -26.17 10.63
CA SER A 429 33.36 -25.57 10.81
C SER A 429 32.27 -26.36 10.07
N ALA A 430 32.50 -26.68 8.80
CA ALA A 430 31.58 -27.46 7.98
C ALA A 430 31.37 -28.88 8.51
N ALA A 431 32.45 -29.60 8.82
CA ALA A 431 32.39 -30.98 9.27
C ALA A 431 31.73 -31.12 10.65
N ILE A 432 31.98 -30.18 11.58
CA ILE A 432 31.31 -30.13 12.89
C ILE A 432 29.83 -29.76 12.72
N GLY A 433 29.52 -28.73 11.92
CA GLY A 433 28.14 -28.25 11.75
C GLY A 433 27.23 -29.28 11.07
N TYR A 434 27.75 -30.10 10.16
CA TYR A 434 27.00 -31.19 9.52
C TYR A 434 27.21 -32.56 10.19
N ALA A 435 27.99 -32.66 11.28
CA ALA A 435 28.30 -33.92 11.94
C ALA A 435 27.09 -34.83 12.23
N PRO A 436 25.91 -34.31 12.68
CA PRO A 436 24.72 -35.13 12.89
C PRO A 436 24.24 -35.88 11.63
N LEU A 437 24.40 -35.30 10.44
CA LEU A 437 24.04 -35.94 9.16
C LEU A 437 25.20 -36.72 8.55
N ILE A 438 26.44 -36.32 8.80
CA ILE A 438 27.64 -36.99 8.26
C ILE A 438 27.90 -38.29 9.01
N PHE A 439 28.05 -38.23 10.34
CA PHE A 439 28.50 -39.37 11.14
C PHE A 439 27.37 -40.12 11.84
N ASN A 440 26.27 -39.43 12.15
CA ASN A 440 25.18 -40.01 12.95
C ASN A 440 23.93 -40.30 12.10
N LEU A 441 24.10 -40.77 10.86
CA LEU A 441 22.97 -41.10 10.00
C LEU A 441 22.97 -42.58 9.62
N ASP A 442 22.12 -43.36 10.30
CA ASP A 442 22.00 -44.80 10.05
C ASP A 442 21.27 -45.08 8.74
N THR A 443 21.68 -46.15 8.04
CA THR A 443 21.04 -46.55 6.78
C THR A 443 19.56 -46.90 6.96
N ASP A 444 19.15 -47.38 8.13
CA ASP A 444 17.75 -47.76 8.40
C ASP A 444 16.92 -46.63 9.04
N CYS A 445 17.49 -45.41 9.15
CA CYS A 445 16.82 -44.27 9.76
C CYS A 445 15.50 -43.94 9.04
N ASN A 446 14.46 -43.66 9.82
CA ASN A 446 13.17 -43.24 9.27
C ASN A 446 13.11 -41.70 9.13
N TYR A 447 12.03 -41.17 8.54
CA TYR A 447 11.90 -39.72 8.33
C TYR A 447 11.96 -38.87 9.61
N LYS A 448 11.50 -39.38 10.77
CA LYS A 448 11.56 -38.65 12.03
C LYS A 448 12.99 -38.56 12.52
N ASP A 449 13.70 -39.68 12.55
CA ASP A 449 15.10 -39.73 12.96
C ASP A 449 15.95 -38.80 12.08
N PHE A 450 15.68 -38.80 10.77
CA PHE A 450 16.34 -37.88 9.82
C PHE A 450 16.05 -36.41 10.14
N LEU A 451 14.79 -36.06 10.43
CA LEU A 451 14.41 -34.68 10.76
C LEU A 451 14.99 -34.23 12.11
N GLU A 452 15.10 -35.12 13.09
CA GLU A 452 15.77 -34.83 14.37
C GLU A 452 17.24 -34.49 14.15
N ARG A 453 17.96 -35.25 13.30
CA ARG A 453 19.35 -34.93 12.93
C ARG A 453 19.46 -33.64 12.11
N CYS A 454 18.46 -33.35 11.27
CA CYS A 454 18.39 -32.08 10.57
C CYS A 454 18.19 -30.89 11.53
N ASP A 455 17.38 -31.04 12.57
CA ASP A 455 17.18 -30.00 13.58
C ASP A 455 18.51 -29.65 14.29
N GLU A 456 19.36 -30.64 14.57
CA GLU A 456 20.70 -30.41 15.12
C GLU A 456 21.59 -29.59 14.15
N VAL A 457 21.60 -29.95 12.86
CA VAL A 457 22.34 -29.19 11.83
C VAL A 457 21.76 -27.78 11.64
N TRP A 458 20.44 -27.63 11.74
CA TRP A 458 19.80 -26.33 11.61
C TRP A 458 20.09 -25.42 12.80
N ASN A 459 20.25 -25.96 14.02
CA ASN A 459 20.73 -25.19 15.16
C ASN A 459 22.16 -24.66 14.92
N ALA A 460 23.02 -25.46 14.27
CA ALA A 460 24.34 -25.03 13.85
C ALA A 460 24.28 -23.98 12.73
N LEU A 461 23.34 -24.11 11.78
CA LEU A 461 23.09 -23.14 10.72
C LEU A 461 22.60 -21.78 11.24
N ASP A 462 21.76 -21.78 12.27
CA ASP A 462 21.27 -20.55 12.90
C ASP A 462 22.43 -19.81 13.60
N SER A 463 23.41 -20.54 14.12
CA SER A 463 24.64 -19.98 14.72
C SER A 463 25.67 -19.54 13.67
N ASN A 464 25.79 -20.28 12.56
CA ASN A 464 26.66 -19.96 11.43
C ASN A 464 25.89 -19.98 10.09
N PRO A 465 25.40 -18.82 9.61
CA PRO A 465 24.67 -18.73 8.35
C PRO A 465 25.48 -19.08 7.09
N ASN A 466 26.82 -19.09 7.18
CA ASN A 466 27.71 -19.44 6.06
C ASN A 466 27.98 -20.93 5.95
N LEU A 467 27.51 -21.74 6.90
CA LEU A 467 27.75 -23.19 6.98
C LEU A 467 27.52 -23.95 5.63
N PRO A 468 26.46 -23.67 4.83
CA PRO A 468 26.29 -24.35 3.53
C PRO A 468 27.35 -23.96 2.48
N LYS A 469 27.86 -22.72 2.52
CA LYS A 469 28.94 -22.27 1.64
C LYS A 469 30.29 -22.84 2.07
N GLU A 470 30.49 -22.98 3.38
CA GLU A 470 31.69 -23.61 3.93
C GLU A 470 31.77 -25.07 3.46
N LEU A 471 30.67 -25.84 3.59
CA LEU A 471 30.61 -27.22 3.09
C LEU A 471 30.90 -27.33 1.58
N GLU A 472 30.33 -26.43 0.78
CA GLU A 472 30.59 -26.37 -0.66
C GLU A 472 32.07 -26.08 -0.96
N SER A 473 32.67 -25.12 -0.25
CA SER A 473 34.08 -24.76 -0.40
C SER A 473 35.00 -25.91 0.01
N THR A 474 34.66 -26.58 1.11
CA THR A 474 35.35 -27.79 1.56
C THR A 474 35.26 -28.92 0.53
N CYS A 475 34.09 -29.12 -0.08
CA CYS A 475 33.92 -30.17 -1.08
C CYS A 475 34.79 -29.92 -2.32
N GLN A 476 34.98 -28.65 -2.72
CA GLN A 476 35.91 -28.27 -3.80
C GLN A 476 37.37 -28.54 -3.44
N GLN A 477 37.70 -28.57 -2.14
CA GLN A 477 39.05 -28.78 -1.61
C GLN A 477 39.32 -30.24 -1.22
N LEU A 478 38.44 -31.18 -1.58
CA LEU A 478 38.54 -32.58 -1.20
C LEU A 478 39.87 -33.24 -1.59
N GLU A 479 40.43 -32.92 -2.75
CA GLU A 479 41.72 -33.48 -3.17
C GLU A 479 42.88 -32.98 -2.29
N TRP A 480 42.84 -31.73 -1.86
CA TRP A 480 43.82 -31.20 -0.91
C TRP A 480 43.71 -31.92 0.45
N LEU A 481 42.48 -32.17 0.94
CA LEU A 481 42.25 -32.93 2.18
C LEU A 481 42.78 -34.37 2.09
N LYS A 482 42.64 -35.04 0.94
CA LYS A 482 43.22 -36.38 0.70
C LYS A 482 44.74 -36.38 0.71
N ILE A 483 45.38 -35.32 0.23
CA ILE A 483 46.85 -35.17 0.29
C ILE A 483 47.30 -35.03 1.74
N VAL A 484 46.61 -34.21 2.53
CA VAL A 484 46.87 -34.02 3.97
C VAL A 484 46.68 -35.32 4.77
N GLU A 485 45.68 -36.14 4.41
CA GLU A 485 45.49 -37.45 5.03
C GLU A 485 46.67 -38.39 4.77
N LYS A 486 47.13 -38.47 3.52
CA LYS A 486 48.25 -39.32 3.11
C LYS A 486 49.60 -38.84 3.65
N SER A 487 49.76 -37.55 3.91
CA SER A 487 51.01 -36.97 4.39
C SER A 487 51.20 -37.09 5.91
N HIS A 488 50.17 -37.53 6.66
CA HIS A 488 50.19 -37.64 8.13
C HIS A 488 50.74 -36.40 8.85
N GLY A 489 50.46 -35.19 8.36
CA GLY A 489 50.96 -33.96 9.00
C GLY A 489 52.35 -33.51 8.53
N SER A 490 52.98 -34.19 7.56
CA SER A 490 54.31 -33.81 7.05
C SER A 490 54.23 -32.67 6.03
N VAL A 491 54.86 -31.54 6.35
CA VAL A 491 54.96 -30.34 5.50
C VAL A 491 55.79 -30.61 4.22
N GLU A 492 56.75 -31.53 4.29
CA GLU A 492 57.64 -31.86 3.17
C GLU A 492 56.92 -32.65 2.06
N VAL A 493 56.05 -33.58 2.44
CA VAL A 493 55.30 -34.44 1.51
C VAL A 493 54.15 -33.67 0.84
N THR A 494 53.51 -32.76 1.58
CA THR A 494 52.45 -31.88 1.05
C THR A 494 53.01 -30.86 0.06
N SER A 495 54.18 -30.27 0.35
CA SER A 495 54.90 -29.38 -0.57
C SER A 495 55.31 -30.10 -1.86
N LEU A 496 55.77 -31.35 -1.76
CA LEU A 496 56.13 -32.17 -2.92
C LEU A 496 54.91 -32.51 -3.78
N ALA A 497 53.80 -32.92 -3.17
CA ALA A 497 52.55 -33.22 -3.87
C ALA A 497 51.92 -31.96 -4.53
N GLN A 498 52.03 -30.80 -3.90
CA GLN A 498 51.65 -29.52 -4.53
C GLN A 498 52.54 -29.20 -5.72
N ALA A 499 53.86 -29.42 -5.63
CA ALA A 499 54.75 -29.24 -6.77
C ALA A 499 54.41 -30.21 -7.91
N GLU A 500 54.07 -31.46 -7.62
CA GLU A 500 53.60 -32.43 -8.62
C GLU A 500 52.27 -32.03 -9.26
N ALA A 501 51.29 -31.55 -8.48
CA ALA A 501 50.01 -31.07 -9.01
C ALA A 501 50.18 -29.82 -9.89
N ILE A 502 51.04 -28.88 -9.47
CA ILE A 502 51.42 -27.72 -10.29
C ILE A 502 52.10 -28.19 -11.57
N ASN A 503 52.94 -29.22 -11.54
CA ASN A 503 53.58 -29.74 -12.75
C ASN A 503 52.61 -30.46 -13.69
N TYR A 504 51.57 -31.09 -13.16
CA TYR A 504 50.61 -31.91 -13.92
C TYR A 504 49.44 -31.11 -14.53
N ASP A 505 48.91 -30.10 -13.84
CA ASP A 505 47.74 -29.32 -14.32
C ASP A 505 47.77 -27.83 -13.95
N GLY A 506 48.92 -27.34 -13.46
CA GLY A 506 49.12 -25.93 -13.17
C GLY A 506 49.03 -25.05 -14.41
N THR A 507 48.67 -23.78 -14.22
CA THR A 507 48.73 -22.76 -15.27
C THR A 507 49.48 -21.55 -14.76
N TYR A 508 50.57 -21.21 -15.45
CA TYR A 508 51.35 -20.00 -15.17
C TYR A 508 50.75 -18.83 -15.93
N HIS A 509 50.45 -17.75 -15.23
CA HIS A 509 50.01 -16.49 -15.82
C HIS A 509 51.14 -15.47 -15.73
N ILE A 510 51.63 -15.01 -16.89
CA ILE A 510 52.65 -13.96 -16.98
C ILE A 510 52.00 -12.69 -17.48
N GLY A 511 52.08 -11.62 -16.68
CA GLY A 511 51.52 -10.32 -16.99
C GLY A 511 52.04 -9.22 -16.06
N VAL A 512 51.75 -7.97 -16.38
CA VAL A 512 52.17 -6.80 -15.59
C VAL A 512 51.20 -6.59 -14.41
N ARG A 513 51.74 -6.41 -13.20
CA ARG A 513 50.95 -6.19 -11.98
C ARG A 513 50.24 -4.84 -12.07
N LYS A 514 48.90 -4.84 -11.92
CA LYS A 514 48.07 -3.62 -12.10
C LYS A 514 48.42 -2.47 -11.16
N ASP A 515 49.08 -2.73 -10.03
CA ASP A 515 49.49 -1.71 -9.05
C ASP A 515 50.73 -0.90 -9.50
N SER A 516 51.29 -1.17 -10.69
CA SER A 516 52.54 -0.57 -11.17
C SER A 516 52.39 0.24 -12.47
N ILE A 517 51.16 0.48 -12.94
CA ILE A 517 50.92 1.23 -14.17
C ILE A 517 50.63 2.69 -13.81
N HIS A 518 51.64 3.56 -13.94
CA HIS A 518 51.38 4.99 -14.14
C HIS A 518 50.77 5.18 -15.54
N GLU A 519 49.66 5.92 -15.61
CA GLU A 519 48.96 6.30 -16.83
C GLU A 519 49.90 7.04 -17.77
N GLU A 520 50.57 6.32 -18.67
CA GLU A 520 51.00 6.77 -20.00
C GLU A 520 51.80 5.65 -20.68
N GLN A 521 51.12 4.56 -21.02
CA GLN A 521 51.39 3.74 -22.21
C GLN A 521 50.41 2.56 -22.21
N GLN A 522 49.51 2.58 -23.19
CA GLN A 522 48.57 1.50 -23.46
C GLN A 522 49.35 0.32 -24.06
N LEU A 523 50.11 -0.38 -23.22
CA LEU A 523 50.72 -1.66 -23.56
C LEU A 523 49.61 -2.73 -23.50
N VAL A 524 49.46 -3.43 -24.61
CA VAL A 524 48.60 -4.61 -24.75
C VAL A 524 48.89 -5.56 -23.57
N CYS A 525 47.98 -5.64 -22.60
CA CYS A 525 48.10 -6.56 -21.47
C CYS A 525 47.73 -7.98 -21.94
N ASP A 526 48.57 -8.59 -22.77
CA ASP A 526 48.44 -9.99 -23.11
C ASP A 526 48.87 -10.81 -21.89
N ILE A 527 47.89 -11.30 -21.12
CA ILE A 527 48.13 -12.31 -20.09
C ILE A 527 48.45 -13.60 -20.82
N MET A 528 49.73 -13.94 -20.93
CA MET A 528 50.15 -15.23 -21.47
C MET A 528 49.91 -16.30 -20.41
N SER A 529 49.11 -17.31 -20.76
CA SER A 529 48.79 -18.43 -19.88
C SER A 529 49.44 -19.70 -20.41
N PHE A 530 50.36 -20.28 -19.65
CA PHE A 530 51.07 -21.51 -20.01
C PHE A 530 50.60 -22.64 -19.12
N LYS A 531 50.03 -23.68 -19.73
CA LYS A 531 49.66 -24.88 -19.00
C LYS A 531 50.90 -25.75 -18.79
N THR A 532 51.07 -26.27 -17.59
CA THR A 532 52.06 -27.31 -17.32
C THR A 532 51.62 -28.62 -17.97
N ARG A 533 52.52 -29.60 -18.01
CA ARG A 533 52.49 -30.68 -18.99
C ARG A 533 51.56 -31.83 -18.64
#